data_AF-A0A544TIV5-F1
#
_entry.id   AF-A0A544TIV5-F1
#
_cell.length_a   1.000
_cell.length_b   1.000
_cell.length_c   1.000
_cell.angle_alpha   90.00
_cell.angle_beta   90.00
_cell.angle_gamma   90.00
#
_symmetry.space_group_name_H-M   'P 1'
#
loop_
_entity.id
_entity.type
_entity.pdbx_description
1 polymer ?
#
loop_
_entity_poly.entity_id
_entity_poly.type
_entity_poly.pdbx_seq_one_letter_code
_entity_poly.pdbx_strand_id
1 'polypeptide(L)'
;MSVVEDLLVASEALLVHLDTIPSEDKRDEFIERIEVLLDERENFIRVLSNLKEFNLENDTLKDRVIELDKDVINRLNKVMSVIKGDISELQQMKRREKSYSNPYAATQTIDGIYFDNKK
;
A
#
# COMPACT_ATOMS: atom_id res chain seq x y z
N MET A 1 -29.40 -11.69 5.85
CA MET A 1 -28.47 -11.44 4.76
C MET A 1 -27.84 -12.75 4.36
N SER A 2 -27.63 -12.94 3.06
CA SER A 2 -26.82 -14.03 2.52
C SER A 2 -25.34 -13.69 2.71
N VAL A 3 -24.49 -14.71 2.88
CA VAL A 3 -23.02 -14.53 2.99
C VAL A 3 -22.44 -13.80 1.76
N VAL A 4 -23.08 -13.95 0.60
CA VAL A 4 -22.71 -13.21 -0.63
C VAL A 4 -23.02 -11.72 -0.50
N GLU A 5 -24.16 -11.36 0.08
CA GLU A 5 -24.52 -9.97 0.33
C GLU A 5 -23.56 -9.33 1.34
N ASP A 6 -23.19 -10.07 2.39
CA ASP A 6 -22.21 -9.61 3.37
C ASP A 6 -20.82 -9.37 2.73
N LEU A 7 -20.39 -10.27 1.83
CA LEU A 7 -19.16 -10.09 1.05
C LEU A 7 -19.23 -8.83 0.16
N LEU A 8 -20.37 -8.57 -0.47
CA LEU A 8 -20.57 -7.38 -1.30
C LEU A 8 -20.48 -6.11 -0.45
N VAL A 9 -21.16 -6.07 0.70
CA VAL A 9 -21.11 -4.94 1.63
C VAL A 9 -19.70 -4.69 2.14
N ALA A 10 -18.96 -5.74 2.53
CA ALA A 10 -17.56 -5.61 2.96
C ALA A 10 -16.66 -5.09 1.83
N SER A 11 -16.88 -5.57 0.60
CA SER A 11 -16.13 -5.12 -0.58
C SER A 11 -16.42 -3.65 -0.92
N GLU A 12 -17.68 -3.21 -0.81
CA GLU A 12 -18.06 -1.81 -1.02
C GLU A 12 -17.49 -0.89 0.07
N ALA A 13 -17.51 -1.30 1.33
CA ALA A 13 -16.90 -0.55 2.44
C ALA A 13 -15.38 -0.39 2.22
N LEU A 14 -14.71 -1.45 1.79
CA LEU A 14 -13.29 -1.39 1.41
C LEU A 14 -13.05 -0.43 0.25
N LEU A 15 -13.87 -0.49 -0.81
CA LEU A 15 -13.76 0.43 -1.93
C LEU A 15 -13.90 1.89 -1.50
N VAL A 16 -14.93 2.21 -0.70
CA VAL A 16 -15.16 3.57 -0.19
C VAL A 16 -13.96 4.06 0.61
N HIS A 17 -13.38 3.22 1.46
CA HIS A 17 -12.17 3.57 2.20
C HIS A 17 -10.99 3.81 1.25
N LEU A 18 -10.84 3.00 0.20
CA LEU A 18 -9.76 3.14 -0.79
C LEU A 18 -9.92 4.32 -1.77
N ASP A 19 -11.06 5.02 -1.80
CA ASP A 19 -11.29 6.14 -2.74
C ASP A 19 -10.45 7.37 -2.41
N THR A 20 -10.23 7.62 -1.12
CA THR A 20 -9.54 8.81 -0.65
C THR A 20 -8.30 8.43 0.14
N ILE A 21 -7.14 8.59 -0.49
CA ILE A 21 -5.86 8.40 0.18
C ILE A 21 -5.59 9.64 1.04
N PRO A 22 -5.43 9.50 2.37
CA PRO A 22 -5.22 10.63 3.25
C PRO A 22 -3.76 11.13 3.23
N SER A 23 -3.50 12.23 3.94
CA SER A 23 -2.15 12.76 4.12
C SER A 23 -1.23 11.78 4.86
N GLU A 24 0.09 12.01 4.78
CA GLU A 24 1.11 11.16 5.43
C GLU A 24 0.84 10.93 6.92
N ASP A 25 0.43 11.96 7.67
CA ASP A 25 0.19 11.86 9.12
C ASP A 25 -0.89 10.84 9.52
N LYS A 26 -1.79 10.49 8.59
CA LYS A 26 -2.87 9.52 8.79
C LYS A 26 -2.66 8.23 8.01
N ARG A 27 -1.46 8.03 7.46
CA ARG A 27 -1.18 6.89 6.58
C ARG A 27 -1.25 5.56 7.32
N ASP A 28 -0.75 5.52 8.54
CA ASP A 28 -0.75 4.31 9.37
C ASP A 28 -2.19 3.89 9.71
N GLU A 29 -3.01 4.81 10.26
CA GLU A 29 -4.43 4.55 10.54
C GLU A 29 -5.21 4.11 9.29
N PHE A 30 -4.89 4.71 8.14
CA PHE A 30 -5.48 4.33 6.87
C PHE A 30 -5.15 2.89 6.46
N ILE A 31 -3.89 2.48 6.60
CA ILE A 31 -3.42 1.13 6.29
C ILE A 31 -4.03 0.12 7.28
N GLU A 32 -4.01 0.40 8.58
CA GLU A 32 -4.63 -0.45 9.60
C GLU A 32 -6.11 -0.69 9.28
N ARG A 33 -6.84 0.36 8.86
CA ARG A 33 -8.25 0.20 8.49
C ARG A 33 -8.43 -0.64 7.22
N ILE A 34 -7.50 -0.57 6.25
CA ILE A 34 -7.50 -1.46 5.08
C ILE A 34 -7.33 -2.91 5.52
N GLU A 35 -6.39 -3.19 6.42
CA GLU A 35 -6.13 -4.55 6.93
C GLU A 35 -7.38 -5.14 7.61
N VAL A 36 -8.03 -4.37 8.49
CA VAL A 36 -9.27 -4.80 9.14
C VAL A 36 -10.37 -5.13 8.13
N LEU A 37 -10.56 -4.28 7.10
CA LEU A 37 -11.58 -4.50 6.07
C LEU A 37 -11.24 -5.69 5.16
N LEU A 38 -9.96 -5.95 4.91
CA LEU A 38 -9.50 -7.13 4.17
C LEU A 38 -9.73 -8.42 4.97
N ASP A 39 -9.48 -8.41 6.28
CA ASP A 39 -9.73 -9.54 7.17
C ASP A 39 -11.24 -9.86 7.25
N GLU A 40 -12.08 -8.83 7.41
CA GLU A 40 -13.55 -8.96 7.37
C GLU A 40 -13.99 -9.62 6.05
N ARG A 41 -13.46 -9.13 4.92
CA ARG A 41 -13.75 -9.67 3.60
C ARG A 41 -13.28 -11.13 3.45
N GLU A 42 -12.09 -11.45 3.93
CA GLU A 42 -11.53 -12.81 3.85
C GLU A 42 -12.39 -13.81 4.62
N ASN A 43 -12.92 -13.43 5.78
CA ASN A 43 -13.81 -14.28 6.56
C ASN A 43 -15.04 -14.71 5.75
N PHE A 44 -15.68 -13.80 5.01
CA PHE A 44 -16.80 -14.14 4.15
C PHE A 44 -16.39 -15.05 2.98
N ILE A 45 -15.25 -14.78 2.34
CA ILE A 45 -14.72 -15.63 1.25
C ILE A 45 -14.45 -17.05 1.75
N ARG A 46 -13.89 -17.21 2.94
CA ARG A 46 -13.62 -18.52 3.56
C ARG A 46 -14.92 -19.27 3.82
N VAL A 47 -15.92 -18.59 4.38
CA VAL A 47 -17.25 -19.19 4.60
C VAL A 47 -17.85 -19.65 3.28
N LEU A 48 -17.82 -18.81 2.25
CA LEU A 48 -18.34 -19.15 0.91
C LEU A 48 -17.59 -20.32 0.26
N SER A 49 -16.26 -20.36 0.39
CA SER A 49 -15.42 -21.43 -0.15
C SER A 49 -15.68 -22.79 0.52
N ASN A 50 -16.13 -22.78 1.78
CA ASN A 50 -16.49 -23.97 2.52
C ASN A 50 -17.90 -24.50 2.20
N LEU A 51 -18.74 -23.69 1.53
CA LEU A 51 -20.03 -24.15 1.06
C LEU A 51 -19.84 -25.07 -0.15
N LYS A 52 -20.22 -26.33 0.03
CA LYS A 52 -20.06 -27.43 -0.95
C LYS A 52 -20.74 -27.14 -2.30
N GLU A 53 -21.75 -26.27 -2.28
CA GLU A 53 -22.43 -25.72 -3.44
C GLU A 53 -22.43 -24.21 -3.28
N PHE A 54 -21.42 -23.55 -3.86
CA PHE A 54 -21.46 -22.11 -4.10
C PHE A 54 -22.44 -21.84 -5.24
N ASN A 55 -23.73 -22.11 -4.98
CA ASN A 55 -24.81 -21.81 -5.88
C ASN A 55 -25.19 -20.35 -5.64
N LEU A 56 -24.52 -19.44 -6.33
CA LEU A 56 -25.01 -18.09 -6.48
C LEU A 56 -26.36 -18.19 -7.18
N GLU A 57 -27.44 -18.18 -6.41
CA GLU A 57 -28.81 -18.33 -6.92
C GLU A 57 -29.17 -17.29 -7.99
N ASN A 58 -28.37 -16.22 -8.13
CA ASN A 58 -28.54 -15.15 -9.11
C ASN A 58 -27.23 -14.84 -9.85
N ASP A 59 -27.23 -14.98 -11.18
CA ASP A 59 -26.11 -14.59 -12.06
C ASP A 59 -25.70 -13.12 -11.87
N THR A 60 -26.65 -12.24 -11.54
CA THR A 60 -26.39 -10.82 -11.30
C THR A 60 -25.49 -10.55 -10.09
N LEU A 61 -25.66 -11.31 -9.00
CA LEU A 61 -24.83 -11.17 -7.80
C LEU A 61 -23.41 -11.67 -8.07
N LYS A 62 -23.28 -12.73 -8.88
CA LYS A 62 -21.98 -13.26 -9.31
C LYS A 62 -21.18 -12.22 -10.07
N ASP A 63 -21.79 -11.62 -11.08
CA ASP A 63 -21.14 -10.61 -11.91
C ASP A 63 -20.73 -9.40 -11.06
N ARG A 64 -21.58 -9.00 -10.11
CA ARG A 64 -21.28 -7.91 -9.19
C ARG A 64 -20.09 -8.21 -8.27
N VAL A 65 -20.00 -9.42 -7.71
CA VAL A 65 -18.85 -9.82 -6.88
C VAL A 65 -17.55 -9.77 -7.70
N ILE A 66 -17.58 -10.26 -8.94
CA ILE A 66 -16.41 -10.26 -9.83
C ILE A 66 -16.00 -8.82 -10.21
N GLU A 67 -16.96 -7.95 -10.48
CA GLU A 67 -16.71 -6.54 -10.78
C GLU A 67 -16.06 -5.83 -9.59
N LEU A 68 -16.63 -5.96 -8.39
CA LEU A 68 -16.09 -5.32 -7.19
C LEU A 68 -14.70 -5.86 -6.83
N ASP A 69 -14.43 -7.15 -7.01
CA ASP A 69 -13.11 -7.73 -6.77
C ASP A 69 -12.03 -7.10 -7.66
N LYS A 70 -12.34 -6.92 -8.96
CA LYS A 70 -11.44 -6.23 -9.89
C LYS A 70 -11.19 -4.78 -9.47
N ASP A 71 -12.22 -4.07 -9.05
CA ASP A 71 -12.09 -2.69 -8.59
C ASP A 71 -11.27 -2.58 -7.30
N VAL A 72 -11.45 -3.51 -6.36
CA VAL A 72 -10.66 -3.59 -5.12
C VAL A 72 -9.19 -3.77 -5.46
N ILE A 73 -8.85 -4.75 -6.32
CA ILE A 73 -7.47 -5.00 -6.75
C ILE A 73 -6.87 -3.75 -7.41
N ASN A 74 -7.62 -3.10 -8.31
CA ASN A 74 -7.17 -1.90 -9.00
C ASN A 74 -6.87 -0.75 -8.02
N ARG A 75 -7.73 -0.54 -7.02
CA ARG A 75 -7.54 0.52 -6.01
C ARG A 75 -6.41 0.21 -5.05
N LEU A 76 -6.29 -1.05 -4.59
CA LEU A 76 -5.16 -1.47 -3.75
C LEU A 76 -3.82 -1.27 -4.45
N ASN A 77 -3.74 -1.56 -5.76
CA ASN A 77 -2.54 -1.31 -6.54
C ASN A 77 -2.18 0.19 -6.60
N LYS A 78 -3.19 1.07 -6.74
CA LYS A 78 -2.98 2.52 -6.68
C LYS A 78 -2.45 2.96 -5.32
N VAL A 79 -3.09 2.52 -4.24
CA VAL A 79 -2.65 2.81 -2.86
C VAL A 79 -1.22 2.34 -2.62
N MET A 80 -0.91 1.11 -3.02
CA MET A 80 0.44 0.52 -2.93
C MET A 80 1.48 1.35 -3.71
N SER A 81 1.12 1.86 -4.89
CA SER A 81 2.01 2.73 -5.67
C SER A 81 2.31 4.04 -4.96
N VAL A 82 1.32 4.65 -4.30
CA VAL A 82 1.52 5.89 -3.54
C VAL A 82 2.42 5.62 -2.34
N ILE A 83 2.14 4.59 -1.54
CA ILE A 83 2.95 4.24 -0.36
C ILE A 83 4.41 3.95 -0.74
N LYS A 84 4.65 3.27 -1.87
CA LYS A 84 6.02 3.07 -2.40
C LYS A 84 6.71 4.38 -2.77
N GLY A 85 5.96 5.35 -3.27
CA GLY A 85 6.43 6.72 -3.50
C GLY A 85 6.90 7.37 -2.21
N ASP A 86 6.04 7.40 -1.20
CA ASP A 86 6.31 7.97 0.13
C ASP A 86 7.60 7.36 0.74
N ILE A 87 7.75 6.03 0.69
CA ILE A 87 8.96 5.33 1.16
C ILE A 87 10.21 5.79 0.38
N SER A 88 10.09 5.94 -0.93
CA SER A 88 11.22 6.35 -1.79
C SER A 88 11.63 7.79 -1.52
N GLU A 89 10.68 8.68 -1.25
CA GLU A 89 10.93 10.08 -0.87
C GLU A 89 11.63 10.17 0.49
N LEU A 90 11.14 9.44 1.49
CA LEU A 90 11.77 9.35 2.81
C LEU A 90 13.23 8.85 2.73
N GLN A 91 13.50 7.85 1.89
CA GLN A 91 14.86 7.36 1.67
C GLN A 91 15.76 8.40 1.00
N GLN A 92 15.23 9.17 0.04
CA GLN A 92 15.97 10.24 -0.61
C GLN A 92 16.28 11.39 0.35
N MET A 93 15.31 11.79 1.19
CA MET A 93 15.52 12.81 2.21
C MET A 93 16.64 12.42 3.18
N LYS A 94 16.63 11.18 3.70
CA LYS A 94 17.70 10.65 4.56
C LYS A 94 19.08 10.69 3.90
N ARG A 95 19.16 10.38 2.60
CA ARG A 95 20.42 10.45 1.84
C ARG A 95 20.91 11.89 1.70
N ARG A 96 20.02 12.83 1.37
CA ARG A 96 20.34 14.24 1.22
C ARG A 96 20.82 14.83 2.55
N GLU A 97 20.11 14.57 3.64
CA GLU A 97 20.49 15.03 4.99
C GLU A 97 21.89 14.55 5.39
N LYS A 98 22.21 13.27 5.12
CA LYS A 98 23.56 12.72 5.35
C LYS A 98 24.63 13.38 4.47
N SER A 99 24.29 13.76 3.23
CA SER A 99 25.20 14.47 2.34
C SER A 99 25.46 15.91 2.81
N TYR A 100 24.46 16.57 3.38
CA TYR A 100 24.60 17.91 3.96
C TYR A 100 25.33 17.90 5.32
N SER A 101 25.17 16.84 6.12
CA SER A 101 25.85 16.74 7.42
C SER A 101 27.33 16.38 7.32
N ASN A 102 27.77 15.77 6.20
CA ASN A 102 29.19 15.50 5.95
C ASN A 102 29.64 15.91 4.53
N PRO A 103 29.69 17.22 4.20
CA PRO A 103 30.09 17.70 2.88
C PRO A 103 31.56 17.40 2.54
N TYR A 104 32.37 17.07 3.55
CA TYR A 104 33.81 16.84 3.46
C TYR A 104 34.21 15.36 3.60
N ALA A 105 33.24 14.43 3.62
CA ALA A 105 33.52 13.00 3.69
C ALA A 105 34.43 12.54 2.54
N ALA A 106 34.19 13.10 1.35
CA ALA A 106 34.98 12.80 0.14
C ALA A 106 36.40 13.39 0.18
N THR A 107 36.66 14.40 1.04
CA THR A 107 37.98 15.03 1.17
C THR A 107 38.83 14.44 2.29
N GLN A 108 38.27 13.57 3.15
CA GLN A 108 39.03 12.89 4.22
C GLN A 108 39.95 11.76 3.70
N THR A 109 39.80 11.34 2.44
CA THR A 109 40.61 10.27 1.81
C THR A 109 41.62 10.78 0.78
N ILE A 110 41.99 12.06 0.82
CA ILE A 110 43.16 12.57 0.10
C ILE A 110 44.20 12.89 1.16
N ASP A 111 45.04 11.89 1.48
CA ASP A 111 46.26 12.11 2.25
C ASP A 111 47.02 13.27 1.59
N GLY A 112 47.18 14.35 2.36
CA GLY A 112 47.73 15.62 1.89
C GLY A 112 49.19 15.49 1.50
N ILE A 113 49.46 15.10 0.25
CA ILE A 113 50.78 15.21 -0.35
C ILE A 113 50.95 16.67 -0.82
N TYR A 114 51.46 17.51 0.07
CA TYR A 114 51.99 18.82 -0.32
C TYR A 114 53.31 18.60 -1.06
N PHE A 115 53.32 18.80 -2.38
CA PHE A 115 54.54 18.94 -3.16
C PHE A 115 55.12 20.35 -2.92
N ASP A 116 56.06 20.49 -1.98
CA ASP A 116 56.96 21.64 -1.97
C ASP A 116 58.23 21.29 -2.76
N ASN A 117 58.17 21.49 -4.07
CA ASN A 117 59.37 21.51 -4.90
C ASN A 117 59.64 22.98 -5.29
N LYS A 118 60.31 23.71 -4.39
CA LYS A 118 61.00 24.94 -4.74
C LYS A 118 62.38 24.61 -5.34
N LYS A 119 62.69 25.37 -6.38
CA LYS A 119 63.83 25.27 -7.32
C LYS A 119 65.20 25.20 -6.67
#